data_AF-Q2KMZ0-F1
#
_entry.id   AF-Q2KMZ0-F1
#
_cell.length_a   1.000
_cell.length_b   1.000
_cell.length_c   1.000
_cell.angle_alpha   90.00
_cell.angle_beta   90.00
_cell.angle_gamma   90.00
#
_symmetry.space_group_name_H-M   'P 1'
#
loop_
_entity.id
_entity.type
_entity.pdbx_description
1 polymer ?
#
loop_
_entity_poly.entity_id
_entity_poly.type
_entity_poly.pdbx_seq_one_letter_code
_entity_poly.pdbx_strand_id
1 'polypeptide(L)'
;GTDVSVAAGRISYVLGLMGPSFVIDTACSSSLVSVHQACQSLRQRECDLALAGGVGLLIDPDEMIGLSQGGMLAPDGSCKTFDANANGYVRGEGCGMIVLKRLSDATADGDNILAIIRGSMVNHDG
;
A
#
# COMPACT_ATOMS: atom_id res chain seq x y z
N GLY A 1 -10.63 -6.79 -18.97
CA GLY A 1 -11.01 -6.39 -17.61
C GLY A 1 -9.78 -6.43 -16.74
N THR A 2 -9.37 -5.31 -16.15
CA THR A 2 -8.36 -5.23 -15.09
C THR A 2 -9.06 -5.50 -13.78
N ASP A 3 -9.30 -6.77 -13.47
CA ASP A 3 -9.95 -7.12 -12.22
C ASP A 3 -8.91 -7.04 -11.10
N VAL A 4 -8.97 -5.95 -10.35
CA VAL A 4 -7.99 -5.61 -9.30
C VAL A 4 -7.96 -6.71 -8.24
N SER A 5 -9.09 -7.37 -8.00
CA SER A 5 -9.23 -8.48 -7.04
C SER A 5 -8.28 -9.65 -7.31
N VAL A 6 -7.91 -9.87 -8.58
CA VAL A 6 -7.06 -10.99 -9.00
C VAL A 6 -5.57 -10.72 -8.72
N ALA A 7 -5.18 -9.46 -8.45
CA ALA A 7 -3.77 -9.08 -8.29
C ALA A 7 -3.10 -9.80 -7.10
N ALA A 8 -3.73 -9.79 -5.93
CA ALA A 8 -3.21 -10.52 -4.76
C ALA A 8 -3.19 -12.04 -5.00
N GLY A 9 -4.25 -12.57 -5.60
CA GLY A 9 -4.36 -14.00 -5.93
C GLY A 9 -3.27 -14.50 -6.89
N ARG A 10 -2.83 -13.67 -7.84
CA ARG A 10 -1.71 -14.02 -8.74
C ARG A 10 -0.40 -14.21 -7.98
N ILE A 11 -0.12 -13.34 -7.02
CA ILE A 11 1.08 -13.45 -6.17
C ILE A 11 0.99 -14.73 -5.34
N SER A 12 -0.16 -14.98 -4.69
CA SER A 12 -0.39 -16.21 -3.91
C SER A 12 -0.20 -17.47 -4.76
N TYR A 13 -0.78 -17.50 -5.96
CA TYR A 13 -0.69 -18.64 -6.87
C TYR A 13 0.75 -18.90 -7.33
N VAL A 14 1.47 -17.86 -7.77
CA VAL A 14 2.85 -17.99 -8.28
C VAL A 14 3.82 -18.45 -7.20
N LEU A 15 3.62 -18.01 -5.96
CA LEU A 15 4.48 -18.35 -4.82
C LEU A 15 4.00 -19.57 -4.01
N GLY A 16 2.87 -20.18 -4.37
CA GLY A 16 2.29 -21.30 -3.63
C GLY A 16 1.84 -20.95 -2.22
N LEU A 17 1.43 -19.70 -1.97
CA LEU A 17 1.02 -19.21 -0.65
C LEU A 17 -0.44 -19.53 -0.38
N MET A 18 -0.73 -20.02 0.83
CA MET A 18 -2.08 -20.47 1.24
C MET A 18 -2.71 -19.62 2.35
N GLY A 19 -2.05 -18.53 2.76
CA GLY A 19 -2.59 -17.59 3.74
C GLY A 19 -3.66 -16.64 3.16
N PRO A 20 -4.16 -15.68 3.97
CA PRO A 20 -5.11 -14.66 3.50
C PRO A 20 -4.58 -13.91 2.26
N SER A 21 -5.46 -13.66 1.29
CA SER A 21 -5.13 -12.97 0.04
C SER A 21 -6.26 -12.05 -0.37
N PHE A 22 -6.02 -10.75 -0.34
CA PHE A 22 -7.01 -9.73 -0.65
C PHE A 22 -6.36 -8.47 -1.20
N VAL A 23 -7.15 -7.68 -1.93
CA VAL A 23 -6.80 -6.33 -2.38
C VAL A 23 -7.49 -5.33 -1.48
N ILE A 24 -6.78 -4.26 -1.14
CA ILE A 24 -7.27 -3.15 -0.33
C ILE A 24 -7.29 -1.91 -1.20
N ASP A 25 -8.45 -1.26 -1.24
CA ASP A 25 -8.63 0.04 -1.88
C ASP A 25 -9.21 1.02 -0.86
N THR A 26 -8.34 1.88 -0.35
CA THR A 26 -8.65 3.04 0.48
C THR A 26 -8.04 4.31 -0.15
N ALA A 27 -8.08 4.36 -1.49
CA ALA A 27 -7.49 5.42 -2.32
C ALA A 27 -5.98 5.62 -2.02
N CYS A 28 -5.56 6.84 -1.69
CA CYS A 28 -4.15 7.20 -1.47
C CYS A 28 -3.49 6.46 -0.29
N SER A 29 -4.28 5.87 0.61
CA SER A 29 -3.78 5.19 1.81
C SER A 29 -3.64 3.67 1.67
N SER A 30 -4.05 3.10 0.53
CA SER A 30 -4.20 1.65 0.31
C SER A 30 -2.99 0.83 0.72
N SER A 31 -1.78 1.28 0.36
CA SER A 31 -0.54 0.57 0.68
C SER A 31 -0.20 0.59 2.18
N LEU A 32 -0.54 1.65 2.92
CA LEU A 32 -0.36 1.70 4.37
C LEU A 32 -1.41 0.86 5.09
N VAL A 33 -2.64 0.84 4.59
CA VAL A 33 -3.71 -0.01 5.13
C VAL A 33 -3.41 -1.49 4.88
N SER A 34 -2.79 -1.85 3.75
CA SER A 34 -2.35 -3.23 3.51
C SER A 34 -1.26 -3.67 4.48
N VAL A 35 -0.31 -2.80 4.81
CA VAL A 35 0.68 -3.03 5.88
C VAL A 35 0.01 -3.17 7.24
N HIS A 36 -1.00 -2.35 7.56
CA HIS A 36 -1.77 -2.49 8.79
C HIS A 36 -2.45 -3.86 8.87
N GLN A 37 -3.15 -4.29 7.83
CA GLN A 37 -3.84 -5.59 7.80
C GLN A 37 -2.87 -6.76 7.91
N ALA A 38 -1.74 -6.73 7.19
CA ALA A 38 -0.69 -7.74 7.33
C ALA A 38 -0.15 -7.82 8.76
N CYS A 39 0.06 -6.67 9.42
CA CYS A 39 0.44 -6.64 10.82
C CYS A 39 -0.63 -7.25 11.74
N GLN A 40 -1.92 -7.03 11.46
CA GLN A 40 -3.02 -7.65 12.21
C GLN A 40 -3.04 -9.16 12.03
N SER A 41 -2.99 -9.67 10.79
CA SER A 41 -2.97 -11.11 10.50
C SER A 41 -1.78 -11.82 11.15
N LEU A 42 -0.59 -11.22 11.13
CA LEU A 42 0.58 -11.75 11.83
C LEU A 42 0.39 -11.81 13.35
N ARG A 43 -0.19 -10.76 13.96
CA ARG A 43 -0.45 -10.72 15.41
C ARG A 43 -1.52 -11.72 15.84
N GLN A 44 -2.55 -11.87 15.02
CA GLN A 44 -3.65 -12.81 15.24
C GLN A 44 -3.30 -14.25 14.86
N ARG A 45 -2.10 -14.48 14.29
CA ARG A 45 -1.61 -15.78 13.80
C ARG A 45 -2.49 -16.39 12.71
N GLU A 46 -3.09 -15.55 11.88
CA GLU A 46 -3.74 -15.98 10.63
C GLU A 46 -2.69 -16.34 9.57
N CYS A 47 -1.48 -15.80 9.70
CA CYS A 47 -0.31 -16.17 8.92
C CYS A 47 0.97 -15.99 9.75
N ASP A 48 2.07 -16.59 9.28
CA ASP A 48 3.39 -16.48 9.90
C ASP A 48 4.35 -15.59 9.10
N LEU A 49 4.00 -15.35 7.84
CA LEU A 49 4.65 -14.45 6.91
C LEU A 49 3.57 -13.72 6.11
N ALA A 50 3.74 -12.42 5.89
CA ALA A 50 2.83 -11.62 5.09
C ALA A 50 3.59 -10.80 4.05
N LEU A 51 3.01 -10.70 2.85
CA LEU A 51 3.43 -9.76 1.81
C LEU A 51 2.45 -8.58 1.82
N ALA A 52 2.98 -7.36 1.99
CA ALA A 52 2.17 -6.15 2.03
C ALA A 52 2.78 -5.07 1.13
N GLY A 53 1.94 -4.36 0.38
CA GLY A 53 2.41 -3.42 -0.63
C GLY A 53 1.29 -2.74 -1.37
N GLY A 54 1.65 -2.12 -2.49
CA GLY A 54 0.71 -1.45 -3.38
C GLY A 54 1.35 -1.07 -4.71
N VAL A 55 0.49 -0.75 -5.66
CA VAL A 55 0.85 -0.25 -7.00
C VAL A 55 -0.08 0.88 -7.39
N GLY A 56 0.47 1.93 -7.99
CA GLY A 56 -0.27 3.03 -8.61
C GLY A 56 0.33 3.31 -9.98
N LEU A 57 -0.52 3.26 -11.02
CA LEU A 57 -0.18 3.55 -12.40
C LEU A 57 -1.19 4.53 -12.99
N LEU A 58 -0.74 5.41 -13.89
CA LEU A 58 -1.53 6.44 -14.56
C LEU A 58 -1.80 5.99 -16.00
N ILE A 59 -2.70 5.01 -16.14
CA ILE A 59 -2.96 4.35 -17.43
C ILE A 59 -4.04 5.08 -18.23
N ASP A 60 -5.00 5.70 -17.54
CA ASP A 60 -6.16 6.36 -18.12
C ASP A 60 -6.16 7.86 -17.81
N PRO A 61 -6.35 8.74 -18.81
CA PRO A 61 -6.36 10.19 -18.60
C PRO A 61 -7.58 10.70 -17.84
N ASP A 62 -8.69 9.96 -17.78
CA ASP A 62 -9.95 10.43 -17.18
C ASP A 62 -9.79 10.71 -15.69
N GLU A 63 -9.00 9.91 -14.97
CA GLU A 63 -8.66 10.19 -13.57
C GLU A 63 -7.93 11.53 -13.43
N MET A 64 -6.96 11.81 -14.32
CA MET A 64 -6.20 13.05 -14.28
C MET A 64 -7.07 14.25 -14.62
N ILE A 65 -7.98 14.11 -15.59
CA ILE A 65 -8.96 15.13 -15.96
C ILE A 65 -9.89 15.42 -14.78
N GLY A 66 -10.45 14.38 -14.14
CA GLY A 66 -11.33 14.52 -12.99
C GLY A 66 -10.65 15.21 -11.81
N LEU A 67 -9.40 14.85 -11.49
CA LEU A 67 -8.62 15.49 -10.43
C LEU A 67 -8.28 16.95 -10.75
N SER A 68 -8.00 17.27 -12.02
CA SER A 68 -7.76 18.64 -12.47
C SER A 68 -9.01 19.51 -12.33
N GLN A 69 -10.16 19.00 -12.78
CA GLN A 69 -11.46 19.68 -12.63
C GLN A 69 -11.86 19.87 -11.16
N GLY A 70 -11.46 18.94 -10.30
CA GLY A 70 -11.63 19.03 -8.84
C GLY A 70 -10.67 20.00 -8.14
N GLY A 71 -9.76 20.66 -8.86
CA GLY A 71 -8.79 21.61 -8.29
C GLY A 71 -7.72 20.95 -7.42
N MET A 72 -7.49 19.65 -7.57
CA MET A 72 -6.54 18.89 -6.75
C MET A 72 -5.10 18.94 -7.27
N LEU A 73 -4.92 19.17 -8.58
CA LEU A 73 -3.61 19.12 -9.24
C LEU A 73 -2.93 20.49 -9.28
N ALA A 74 -1.62 20.50 -9.02
CA ALA A 74 -0.79 21.70 -9.13
C ALA A 74 -0.55 22.07 -10.61
N PRO A 75 -0.90 23.29 -11.07
CA PRO A 75 -0.74 23.69 -12.48
C PRO A 75 0.73 23.80 -12.94
N ASP A 76 1.65 23.98 -11.99
CA ASP A 76 3.09 24.09 -12.23
C ASP A 76 3.82 22.74 -12.12
N GLY A 77 3.08 21.64 -11.92
CA GLY A 77 3.64 20.30 -11.98
C GLY A 77 4.60 19.99 -10.82
N SER A 78 4.41 20.58 -9.64
CA SER A 78 5.21 20.24 -8.46
C SER A 78 4.41 20.05 -7.17
N CYS A 79 4.72 19.00 -6.41
CA CYS A 79 4.29 18.84 -5.02
C CYS A 79 5.16 19.72 -4.11
N LYS A 80 4.65 20.89 -3.72
CA LYS A 80 5.37 21.82 -2.83
C LYS A 80 5.05 21.56 -1.35
N THR A 81 5.37 20.37 -0.87
CA THR A 81 5.02 19.95 0.49
C THR A 81 5.55 20.94 1.53
N PHE A 82 4.64 21.50 2.33
CA PHE A 82 4.91 22.51 3.37
C PHE A 82 5.36 23.91 2.89
N ASP A 83 5.33 24.19 1.58
CA ASP A 83 5.61 25.54 1.05
C ASP A 83 4.39 26.46 1.19
N ALA A 84 4.62 27.76 1.43
CA ALA A 84 3.55 28.75 1.52
C ALA A 84 2.75 28.94 0.21
N ASN A 85 3.35 28.60 -0.93
CA ASN A 85 2.75 28.68 -2.26
C ASN A 85 2.27 27.30 -2.75
N ALA A 86 2.04 26.34 -1.85
CA ALA A 86 1.46 25.04 -2.18
C ALA A 86 0.06 25.22 -2.79
N ASN A 87 -0.15 24.61 -3.95
CA ASN A 87 -1.28 24.86 -4.85
C ASN A 87 -1.85 23.58 -5.46
N GLY A 88 -1.65 22.43 -4.81
CA GLY A 88 -2.09 21.11 -5.25
C GLY A 88 -0.97 20.07 -5.16
N TYR A 89 -1.22 18.88 -5.69
CA TYR A 89 -0.21 17.82 -5.83
C TYR A 89 -0.06 17.40 -7.30
N VAL A 90 0.90 16.52 -7.57
CA VAL A 90 1.10 15.88 -8.87
C VAL A 90 1.05 14.38 -8.70
N ARG A 91 0.45 13.69 -9.66
CA ARG A 91 0.38 12.24 -9.68
C ARG A 91 1.76 11.64 -9.96
N GLY A 92 2.10 10.59 -9.24
CA GLY A 92 3.26 9.75 -9.50
C GLY A 92 2.85 8.31 -9.73
N GLU A 93 3.74 7.54 -10.33
CA GLU A 93 3.60 6.10 -10.51
C GLU A 93 4.60 5.37 -9.61
N GLY A 94 4.24 4.15 -9.20
CA GLY A 94 5.15 3.32 -8.43
C GLY A 94 4.52 2.01 -7.98
N CYS A 95 5.39 1.05 -7.66
CA CYS A 95 5.01 -0.18 -6.99
C CYS A 95 6.01 -0.51 -5.89
N GLY A 96 5.53 -1.18 -4.83
CA GLY A 96 6.36 -1.58 -3.71
C GLY A 96 5.74 -2.72 -2.93
N MET A 97 6.61 -3.58 -2.39
CA MET A 97 6.23 -4.74 -1.58
C MET A 97 7.24 -4.91 -0.45
N ILE A 98 6.76 -5.24 0.74
CA ILE A 98 7.58 -5.62 1.88
C ILE A 98 7.16 -6.99 2.40
N VAL A 99 8.13 -7.73 2.93
CA VAL A 99 7.92 -9.01 3.61
C VAL A 99 7.89 -8.73 5.11
N LEU A 100 6.85 -9.24 5.78
CA LEU A 100 6.64 -9.04 7.20
C LEU A 100 6.55 -10.39 7.91
N LYS A 101 7.18 -10.47 9.07
CA LYS A 101 7.08 -11.56 10.05
C LYS A 101 6.97 -10.99 11.44
N ARG A 102 6.53 -11.81 12.40
CA ARG A 102 6.68 -11.46 13.82
C ARG A 102 8.18 -11.41 14.18
N LEU A 103 8.58 -10.45 15.01
CA LEU A 103 9.98 -10.23 15.37
C LEU A 103 10.64 -11.47 15.98
N SER A 104 9.89 -12.22 16.81
CA SER A 104 10.35 -13.48 17.39
C SER A 104 10.76 -14.48 16.31
N ASP A 105 9.95 -14.60 15.27
CA ASP A 105 10.10 -15.61 14.23
C ASP A 105 11.17 -15.18 13.22
N ALA A 106 11.26 -13.88 12.93
CA ALA A 106 12.36 -13.33 12.14
C ALA A 106 13.72 -13.52 12.83
N THR A 107 13.76 -13.35 14.16
CA THR A 107 14.97 -13.55 14.95
C THR A 107 15.35 -15.03 15.04
N ALA A 108 14.38 -15.91 15.28
CA ALA A 108 14.58 -17.35 15.36
C ALA A 108 15.11 -17.93 14.03
N ASP A 109 14.60 -17.42 12.91
CA ASP A 109 14.99 -17.87 11.56
C ASP A 109 16.29 -17.21 11.06
N GLY A 110 16.82 -16.22 11.80
CA GLY A 110 18.06 -15.52 11.43
C GLY A 110 17.89 -14.56 10.23
N ASP A 111 16.68 -14.01 10.05
CA ASP A 111 16.38 -13.10 8.94
C ASP A 111 17.14 -11.77 9.06
N ASN A 112 17.45 -11.15 7.91
CA ASN A 112 17.97 -9.78 7.87
C ASN A 112 16.84 -8.76 8.13
N ILE A 113 16.71 -8.33 9.39
CA ILE A 113 15.67 -7.39 9.81
C ILE A 113 16.07 -5.96 9.44
N LEU A 114 15.38 -5.38 8.44
CA LEU A 114 15.62 -4.00 7.98
C LEU A 114 15.06 -2.94 8.93
N ALA A 115 13.89 -3.21 9.53
CA ALA A 115 13.19 -2.30 10.43
C ALA A 115 12.14 -3.05 11.27
N ILE A 116 11.62 -2.40 12.32
CA ILE A 116 10.55 -2.94 13.17
C ILE A 116 9.34 -2.00 13.16
N ILE A 117 8.17 -2.52 12.78
CA ILE A 117 6.90 -1.81 12.92
C ILE A 117 6.40 -1.96 14.35
N ARG A 118 6.47 -0.88 15.13
CA ARG A 118 6.08 -0.88 16.56
C ARG A 118 4.58 -0.78 16.79
N GLY A 119 3.85 -0.20 15.82
CA GLY A 119 2.41 -0.05 15.88
C GLY A 119 1.86 0.49 14.56
N SER A 120 0.58 0.26 14.32
CA SER A 120 -0.18 0.82 13.20
C SER A 120 -1.65 0.93 13.58
N MET A 121 -2.35 1.90 13.03
CA MET A 121 -3.77 2.16 13.30
C MET A 121 -4.42 2.72 12.03
N VAL A 122 -5.71 2.43 11.87
CA VAL A 122 -6.56 2.96 10.80
C VAL A 122 -7.81 3.55 11.45
N ASN A 123 -8.19 4.75 11.03
CA ASN A 123 -9.43 5.43 11.42
C ASN A 123 -10.10 6.06 10.17
N HIS A 124 -11.17 6.81 10.39
CA HIS A 124 -11.88 7.59 9.37
C HIS A 124 -12.12 9.00 9.91
N ASP A 125 -12.18 10.01 9.03
CA ASP A 125 -12.34 11.41 9.42
C ASP A 125 -13.75 11.77 9.95
N GLY A 126 -14.73 10.89 9.76
CA GLY A 126 -16.11 11.05 10.24
C GLY A 126 -17.13 10.22 9.49
#